data_AF-K1SQ59-F1
#
_entry.id   AF-K1SQ59-F1
#
_cell.length_a   1.000
_cell.length_b   1.000
_cell.length_c   1.000
_cell.angle_alpha   90.00
_cell.angle_beta   90.00
_cell.angle_gamma   90.00
#
_symmetry.space_group_name_H-M   'P 1'
#
loop_
_entity.id
_entity.type
_entity.pdbx_description
1 polymer ?
#
loop_
_entity_poly.entity_id
_entity_poly.type
_entity_poly.pdbx_seq_one_letter_code
_entity_poly.pdbx_strand_id
1 'polypeptide(L)'
;PNIIESVSVLKDAASASIYGSRAANGVILVTTKRGGSQDKFSISYKGYFGFQGATMLPQKVDALEYMQLENVAAGNDGSDLPYSDEYIREYVAGMATDPDIYPNTDWQDLILTENGFNHGHTLTLTSSSERIKTLTSIGYLDQTGIVVNSSYRKISVRNNMDIKLSDRLDMKFDIQVSNANKNSSPYEGHAFNYMNTRTPNIVNQFTTGLYNGANGLMGNNPVLLLREGGIVKNNVIRATMAMALTYKILDGWNVSVQATPRYITKNNHNYKNSVT
;
A
#
# COMPACT_ATOMS: atom_id res chain seq x y z
N PRO A 1 -3.72 11.94 8.72
CA PRO A 1 -4.38 11.92 10.04
C PRO A 1 -4.05 13.11 10.93
N ASN A 2 -2.77 13.47 11.06
CA ASN A 2 -2.27 14.43 12.08
C ASN A 2 -2.90 15.84 12.05
N ILE A 3 -3.48 16.23 10.91
CA ILE A 3 -4.06 17.55 10.63
C ILE A 3 -5.59 17.58 10.66
N ILE A 4 -6.24 16.47 11.01
CA ILE A 4 -7.71 16.40 11.12
C ILE A 4 -8.11 17.03 12.45
N GLU A 5 -9.05 17.96 12.41
CA GLU A 5 -9.69 18.57 13.57
C GLU A 5 -10.93 17.79 13.97
N SER A 6 -11.80 17.50 13.01
CA SER A 6 -13.02 16.75 13.24
C SER A 6 -13.44 15.95 12.02
N VAL A 7 -14.21 14.88 12.27
CA VAL A 7 -14.88 14.06 11.25
C VAL A 7 -16.34 13.94 11.67
N SER A 8 -17.24 14.47 10.84
CA SER A 8 -18.69 14.38 11.04
C SER A 8 -19.29 13.45 9.98
N VAL A 9 -20.18 12.55 10.39
CA VAL A 9 -20.81 11.58 9.49
C VAL A 9 -22.31 11.90 9.41
N LEU A 10 -22.74 12.43 8.27
CA LEU A 10 -24.13 12.76 7.97
C LEU A 10 -24.77 11.54 7.32
N LYS A 11 -25.55 10.80 8.12
CA LYS A 11 -26.21 9.55 7.70
C LYS A 11 -27.62 9.78 7.17
N ASP A 12 -28.26 10.88 7.57
CA ASP A 12 -29.64 11.17 7.19
C ASP A 12 -29.69 12.05 5.92
N ALA A 13 -30.63 11.72 5.04
CA ALA A 13 -30.86 12.38 3.77
C ALA A 13 -31.15 13.87 3.93
N ALA A 14 -31.91 14.29 4.95
CA ALA A 14 -32.19 15.70 5.19
C ALA A 14 -30.90 16.50 5.48
N SER A 15 -30.07 15.99 6.39
CA SER A 15 -28.77 16.61 6.74
C SER A 15 -27.75 16.60 5.61
N ALA A 16 -27.80 15.58 4.74
CA ALA A 16 -26.88 15.40 3.63
C ALA A 16 -27.33 16.14 2.36
N SER A 17 -28.62 16.47 2.22
CA SER A 17 -29.24 17.04 1.01
C SER A 17 -28.59 18.34 0.52
N ILE A 18 -28.04 19.14 1.44
CA ILE A 18 -27.31 20.38 1.14
C ILE A 18 -26.08 20.12 0.25
N TYR A 19 -25.51 18.91 0.29
CA TYR A 19 -24.35 18.53 -0.53
C TYR A 19 -24.73 17.96 -1.90
N GLY A 20 -26.01 17.99 -2.26
CA GLY A 20 -26.53 17.66 -3.60
C GLY A 20 -26.69 16.17 -3.86
N SER A 21 -26.95 15.81 -5.13
CA SER A 21 -27.34 14.44 -5.53
C SER A 21 -26.30 13.36 -5.21
N ARG A 22 -25.01 13.72 -5.10
CA ARG A 22 -23.94 12.80 -4.72
C ARG A 22 -23.96 12.41 -3.24
N ALA A 23 -24.76 13.11 -2.43
CA ALA A 23 -24.93 12.86 -1.00
C ALA A 23 -25.90 11.71 -0.69
N ALA A 24 -26.47 11.05 -1.71
CA ALA A 24 -27.43 9.94 -1.53
C ALA A 24 -26.89 8.78 -0.69
N ASN A 25 -25.57 8.56 -0.68
CA ASN A 25 -24.90 7.54 0.14
C ASN A 25 -24.41 8.06 1.50
N GLY A 26 -24.86 9.24 1.93
CA GLY A 26 -24.37 9.95 3.11
C GLY A 26 -23.11 10.79 2.82
N VAL A 27 -22.71 11.60 3.81
CA VAL A 27 -21.56 12.51 3.70
C VAL A 27 -20.63 12.35 4.89
N ILE A 28 -19.33 12.22 4.62
CA ILE A 28 -18.28 12.32 5.64
C ILE A 28 -17.62 13.69 5.49
N LEU A 29 -17.95 14.59 6.41
CA LEU A 29 -17.38 15.93 6.47
C LEU A 29 -16.10 15.90 7.30
N VAL A 30 -14.97 16.23 6.68
CA VAL A 30 -13.67 16.30 7.35
C VAL A 30 -13.27 17.76 7.51
N THR A 31 -13.08 18.19 8.75
CA THR A 31 -12.52 19.51 9.07
C THR A 31 -11.03 19.35 9.37
N THR A 32 -10.20 20.14 8.72
CA THR A 32 -8.75 20.16 8.98
C THR A 32 -8.37 21.35 9.84
N LYS A 33 -7.42 21.13 10.75
CA LYS A 33 -6.90 22.14 11.67
C LYS A 33 -6.40 23.38 10.93
N ARG A 34 -6.58 24.54 11.56
CA ARG A 34 -6.04 25.85 11.15
C ARG A 34 -5.23 26.47 12.31
N GLY A 35 -4.70 27.67 12.12
CA GLY A 35 -4.08 28.45 13.21
C GLY A 35 -5.06 28.71 14.36
N GLY A 36 -4.56 28.65 15.60
CA GLY A 36 -5.36 28.91 16.79
C GLY A 36 -5.75 30.39 16.96
N SER A 37 -6.47 30.68 18.03
CA SER A 37 -6.95 32.04 18.33
C SER A 37 -5.93 32.92 19.06
N GLN A 38 -4.81 32.35 19.51
CA GLN A 38 -3.74 33.09 20.20
C GLN A 38 -2.56 33.31 19.28
N ASP A 39 -1.94 34.49 19.39
CA ASP A 39 -0.72 34.85 18.66
C ASP A 39 0.45 33.97 19.10
N LYS A 40 0.57 32.83 18.42
CA LYS A 40 1.55 31.81 18.78
C LYS A 40 2.03 31.09 17.53
N PHE A 41 3.35 31.04 17.42
CA PHE A 41 4.04 30.12 16.54
C PHE A 41 4.26 28.79 17.27
N SER A 42 3.97 27.67 16.61
CA SER A 42 4.30 26.34 17.14
C SER A 42 4.77 25.41 16.04
N ILE A 43 5.73 24.55 16.41
CA ILE A 43 6.25 23.48 15.57
C ILE A 43 5.94 22.17 16.27
N SER A 44 5.41 21.21 15.52
CA SER A 44 5.19 19.85 15.98
C SER A 44 5.81 18.88 14.99
N TYR A 45 6.62 17.97 15.49
CA TYR A 45 7.17 16.86 14.72
C TYR A 45 6.59 15.55 15.25
N LYS A 46 6.22 14.65 14.34
CA LYS A 46 5.82 13.28 14.65
C LYS A 46 6.53 12.33 13.70
N GLY A 47 7.25 11.37 14.26
CA GLY A 47 7.87 10.27 13.54
C GLY A 47 7.31 8.94 14.04
N TYR A 48 7.27 7.94 13.16
CA TYR A 48 7.08 6.54 13.55
C TYR A 48 7.94 5.64 12.68
N PHE A 49 8.24 4.46 13.21
CA PHE A 49 8.91 3.37 12.54
C PHE A 49 8.16 2.08 12.87
N GLY A 50 8.09 1.16 11.94
CA GLY A 50 7.40 -0.11 12.12
C GLY A 50 7.84 -1.15 11.10
N PHE A 51 7.51 -2.40 11.39
CA PHE A 51 7.71 -3.53 10.50
C PHE A 51 6.34 -4.13 10.19
N GLN A 52 6.18 -4.68 8.99
CA GLN A 52 4.99 -5.39 8.56
C GLN A 52 5.38 -6.83 8.28
N GLY A 53 4.53 -7.76 8.69
CA GLY A 53 4.68 -9.18 8.41
C GLY A 53 3.31 -9.79 8.09
N ALA A 54 3.32 -10.94 7.43
CA ALA A 54 2.11 -11.72 7.24
C ALA A 54 1.60 -12.21 8.61
N THR A 55 0.32 -11.98 8.90
CA THR A 55 -0.28 -12.32 10.20
C THR A 55 -1.02 -13.66 10.21
N MET A 56 -1.47 -14.10 9.03
CA MET A 56 -2.22 -15.33 8.86
C MET A 56 -1.81 -15.97 7.54
N LEU A 57 -1.03 -17.02 7.63
CA LEU A 57 -0.64 -17.85 6.50
C LEU A 57 -1.20 -19.25 6.71
N PRO A 58 -1.73 -19.90 5.65
CA PRO A 58 -2.13 -21.29 5.74
C PRO A 58 -0.89 -22.14 6.04
N GLN A 59 -1.02 -23.08 6.99
CA GLN A 59 0.00 -24.09 7.21
C GLN A 59 0.12 -24.95 5.95
N LYS A 60 1.34 -25.08 5.44
CA LYS A 60 1.66 -25.93 4.30
C LYS A 60 2.36 -27.18 4.81
N VAL A 61 2.01 -28.30 4.21
CA VAL A 61 2.69 -29.57 4.43
C VAL A 61 4.07 -29.52 3.79
N ASP A 62 5.00 -30.31 4.33
CA ASP A 62 6.32 -30.50 3.72
C ASP A 62 6.28 -31.54 2.58
N ALA A 63 7.42 -31.77 1.93
CA ALA A 63 7.54 -32.73 0.83
C ALA A 63 7.16 -34.17 1.21
N LEU A 64 7.46 -34.61 2.44
CA LEU A 64 7.14 -35.96 2.91
C LEU A 64 5.64 -36.12 3.13
N GLU A 65 5.05 -35.21 3.90
CA GLU A 65 3.62 -35.19 4.16
C GLU A 65 2.82 -35.06 2.86
N TYR A 66 3.29 -34.24 1.91
CA TYR A 66 2.69 -34.15 0.58
C TYR A 66 2.65 -35.50 -0.13
N MET A 67 3.78 -36.21 -0.22
CA MET A 67 3.82 -37.54 -0.88
C MET A 67 2.94 -38.58 -0.18
N GLN A 68 2.90 -38.56 1.15
CA GLN A 68 2.03 -39.46 1.93
C GLN A 68 0.55 -39.17 1.69
N LEU A 69 0.15 -37.89 1.64
CA LEU A 69 -1.22 -37.49 1.39
C LEU A 69 -1.68 -37.82 -0.04
N GLU A 70 -0.80 -37.66 -1.04
CA GLU A 70 -1.06 -38.08 -2.42
C GLU A 70 -1.29 -39.60 -2.51
N ASN A 71 -0.51 -40.41 -1.79
CA ASN A 71 -0.75 -41.85 -1.71
C ASN A 71 -2.07 -42.20 -1.03
N VAL A 72 -2.44 -41.49 0.05
CA VAL A 72 -3.74 -41.67 0.72
C VAL A 72 -4.88 -41.32 -0.23
N ALA A 73 -4.77 -40.22 -0.98
CA ALA A 73 -5.75 -39.82 -1.97
C ALA A 73 -5.89 -40.88 -3.08
N ALA A 74 -4.77 -41.31 -3.67
CA ALA A 74 -4.75 -42.34 -4.72
C ALA A 74 -5.35 -43.67 -4.24
N GLY A 75 -5.04 -44.09 -3.02
CA GLY A 75 -5.59 -45.29 -2.39
C GLY A 75 -7.10 -45.20 -2.13
N ASN A 76 -7.60 -44.03 -1.72
CA ASN A 76 -9.04 -43.79 -1.57
C ASN A 76 -9.79 -43.83 -2.90
N ASP A 77 -9.14 -43.39 -3.98
CA ASP A 77 -9.66 -43.44 -5.35
C ASP A 77 -9.53 -44.83 -6.00
N GLY A 78 -8.86 -45.79 -5.33
CA GLY A 78 -8.60 -47.13 -5.86
C GLY A 78 -7.61 -47.17 -7.03
N SER A 79 -6.78 -46.12 -7.16
CA SER A 79 -5.76 -45.98 -8.19
C SER A 79 -4.38 -46.44 -7.71
N ASP A 80 -3.44 -46.59 -8.65
CA ASP A 80 -2.05 -46.91 -8.32
C ASP A 80 -1.41 -45.79 -7.48
N LEU A 81 -0.62 -46.18 -6.47
CA LEU A 81 0.05 -45.22 -5.60
C LEU A 81 1.12 -44.45 -6.38
N PRO A 82 1.08 -43.10 -6.40
CA PRO A 82 2.03 -42.27 -7.14
C PRO A 82 3.46 -42.36 -6.58
N TYR A 83 3.62 -42.65 -5.28
CA TYR A 83 4.92 -42.75 -4.61
C TYR A 83 5.08 -44.11 -3.93
N SER A 84 6.18 -44.83 -4.20
CA SER A 84 6.47 -46.08 -3.49
C SER A 84 7.08 -45.82 -2.12
N ASP A 85 6.89 -46.74 -1.16
CA ASP A 85 7.53 -46.66 0.16
C ASP A 85 9.05 -46.57 0.09
N GLU A 86 9.65 -47.25 -0.90
CA GLU A 86 11.11 -47.19 -1.11
C GLU A 86 11.55 -45.81 -1.58
N TYR A 87 10.83 -45.21 -2.54
CA TYR A 87 11.11 -43.86 -2.99
C TYR A 87 10.94 -42.84 -1.86
N ILE A 88 9.91 -42.97 -1.01
CA ILE A 88 9.73 -42.08 0.14
C ILE A 88 10.92 -42.20 1.12
N ARG A 89 11.40 -43.43 1.39
CA ARG A 89 12.59 -43.64 2.24
C ARG A 89 13.85 -43.01 1.63
N GLU A 90 14.08 -43.22 0.34
CA GLU A 90 15.18 -42.61 -0.41
C GLU A 90 15.10 -41.08 -0.34
N TYR A 91 13.92 -40.51 -0.57
CA TYR A 91 13.67 -39.08 -0.54
C TYR A 91 14.05 -38.47 0.80
N VAL A 92 13.56 -39.05 1.90
CA VAL A 92 13.85 -38.56 3.25
C VAL A 92 15.34 -38.64 3.58
N ALA A 93 16.02 -39.71 3.17
CA ALA A 93 17.47 -39.84 3.36
C ALA A 93 18.25 -38.80 2.54
N GLY A 94 17.74 -38.46 1.35
CA GLY A 94 18.36 -37.53 0.42
C GLY A 94 18.10 -36.04 0.71
N MET A 95 16.99 -35.68 1.37
CA MET A 95 16.58 -34.30 1.65
C MET A 95 17.68 -33.41 2.28
N ALA A 96 18.52 -33.98 3.14
CA ALA A 96 19.58 -33.25 3.84
C ALA A 96 20.88 -33.11 3.03
N THR A 97 21.04 -33.89 1.95
CA THR A 97 22.33 -34.02 1.23
C THR A 97 22.26 -33.62 -0.23
N ASP A 98 21.09 -33.74 -0.86
CA ASP A 98 20.88 -33.40 -2.27
C ASP A 98 19.52 -32.71 -2.47
N PRO A 99 19.43 -31.39 -2.20
CA PRO A 99 18.19 -30.63 -2.35
C PRO A 99 17.78 -30.41 -3.80
N ASP A 100 18.66 -30.69 -4.77
CA ASP A 100 18.34 -30.59 -6.20
C ASP A 100 17.50 -31.79 -6.66
N ILE A 101 17.72 -32.97 -6.06
CA ILE A 101 16.94 -34.18 -6.33
C ILE A 101 15.77 -34.32 -5.33
N TYR A 102 15.99 -33.94 -4.06
CA TYR A 102 15.04 -34.14 -2.96
C TYR A 102 14.65 -32.81 -2.28
N PRO A 103 14.01 -31.87 -3.00
CA PRO A 103 13.67 -30.53 -2.49
C PRO A 103 12.59 -30.53 -1.41
N ASN A 104 12.71 -29.68 -0.41
CA ASN A 104 11.61 -29.35 0.49
C ASN A 104 11.41 -27.84 0.52
N THR A 105 10.64 -27.33 -0.43
CA THR A 105 10.54 -25.91 -0.73
C THR A 105 9.39 -25.26 0.03
N ASP A 106 9.72 -24.35 0.94
CA ASP A 106 8.76 -23.41 1.52
C ASP A 106 8.58 -22.19 0.61
N TRP A 107 7.53 -22.22 -0.21
CA TRP A 107 7.22 -21.12 -1.12
C TRP A 107 6.81 -19.83 -0.40
N GLN A 108 6.26 -19.91 0.82
CA GLN A 108 5.88 -18.71 1.58
C GLN A 108 7.13 -17.97 2.03
N ASP A 109 8.12 -18.70 2.58
CA ASP A 109 9.40 -18.14 3.01
C ASP A 109 10.16 -17.49 1.84
N LEU A 110 10.15 -18.14 0.67
CA LEU A 110 10.86 -17.65 -0.51
C LEU A 110 10.22 -16.42 -1.20
N ILE A 111 8.92 -16.19 -0.97
CA ILE A 111 8.18 -15.08 -1.56
C ILE A 111 8.09 -13.88 -0.60
N LEU A 112 7.91 -14.15 0.69
CA LEU A 112 7.73 -13.15 1.73
C LEU A 112 9.06 -12.74 2.38
N THR A 113 10.06 -12.44 1.56
CA THR A 113 11.45 -12.23 2.03
C THR A 113 11.77 -10.83 2.53
N GLU A 114 10.89 -9.86 2.29
CA GLU A 114 11.16 -8.46 2.67
C GLU A 114 10.69 -8.18 4.10
N ASN A 115 11.42 -7.31 4.80
CA ASN A 115 11.20 -7.02 6.21
C ASN A 115 9.98 -6.14 6.51
N GLY A 116 9.26 -5.66 5.48
CA GLY A 116 8.08 -4.81 5.64
C GLY A 116 8.33 -3.49 6.37
N PHE A 117 9.58 -3.01 6.39
CA PHE A 117 9.95 -1.80 7.11
C PHE A 117 9.19 -0.58 6.57
N ASN A 118 8.63 0.19 7.48
CA ASN A 118 7.89 1.40 7.18
C ASN A 118 8.23 2.50 8.18
N HIS A 119 8.26 3.74 7.69
CA HIS A 119 8.43 4.90 8.54
C HIS A 119 7.74 6.12 7.95
N GLY A 120 7.30 6.99 8.85
CA GLY A 120 6.58 8.19 8.47
C GLY A 120 6.99 9.36 9.34
N HIS A 121 7.13 10.51 8.70
CA HIS A 121 7.53 11.75 9.33
C HIS A 121 6.53 12.83 8.98
N THR A 122 6.07 13.59 9.96
CA THR A 122 5.21 14.75 9.76
C THR A 122 5.77 15.92 10.54
N LEU A 123 6.12 17.00 9.83
CA LEU A 123 6.41 18.29 10.41
C LEU A 123 5.18 19.18 10.23
N THR A 124 4.70 19.80 11.30
CA THR A 124 3.57 20.72 11.28
C THR A 124 4.01 22.04 11.89
N LEU A 125 3.82 23.13 11.16
CA LEU A 125 4.06 24.49 11.58
C LEU A 125 2.72 25.19 11.66
N THR A 126 2.44 25.81 12.80
CA THR A 126 1.23 26.60 13.00
C THR A 126 1.66 28.01 13.38
N SER A 127 1.08 29.01 12.73
CA SER A 127 1.27 30.42 13.10
C SER A 127 -0.08 31.11 13.08
N SER A 128 -0.30 31.98 14.05
CA SER A 128 -1.53 32.75 14.16
C SER A 128 -1.16 34.18 14.56
N SER A 129 -1.80 35.14 13.91
CA SER A 129 -1.82 36.55 14.23
C SER A 129 -3.26 37.06 14.09
N GLU A 130 -3.51 38.32 14.45
CA GLU A 130 -4.80 38.97 14.24
C GLU A 130 -5.31 38.87 12.79
N ARG A 131 -4.40 38.95 11.81
CA ARG A 131 -4.75 38.96 10.38
C ARG A 131 -4.54 37.64 9.66
N ILE A 132 -3.63 36.77 10.12
CA ILE A 132 -3.27 35.55 9.39
C ILE A 132 -3.25 34.38 10.36
N LYS A 133 -4.00 33.33 10.04
CA LYS A 133 -3.94 32.03 10.71
C LYS A 133 -3.53 30.99 9.68
N THR A 134 -2.44 30.28 9.93
CA THR A 134 -1.88 29.33 8.98
C THR A 134 -1.42 28.05 9.65
N LEU A 135 -1.66 26.92 8.99
CA LEU A 135 -1.11 25.63 9.34
C LEU A 135 -0.46 25.03 8.09
N THR A 136 0.85 24.80 8.16
CA THR A 136 1.61 24.09 7.14
C THR A 136 1.99 22.72 7.66
N SER A 137 1.73 21.66 6.90
CA SER A 137 2.10 20.29 7.22
C SER A 137 2.88 19.69 6.06
N ILE A 138 4.07 19.17 6.36
CA ILE A 138 4.94 18.45 5.43
C ILE A 138 5.03 17.01 5.94
N GLY A 139 4.72 16.05 5.07
CA GLY A 139 4.71 14.63 5.38
C GLY A 139 5.58 13.84 4.42
N TYR A 140 6.36 12.91 4.98
CA TYR A 140 7.08 11.86 4.26
C TYR A 140 6.62 10.50 4.75
N LEU A 141 6.41 9.56 3.83
CA LEU A 141 6.09 8.17 4.10
C LEU A 141 6.96 7.30 3.18
N ASP A 142 7.62 6.32 3.76
CA ASP A 142 8.31 5.24 3.05
C ASP A 142 7.82 3.91 3.61
N GLN A 143 7.45 3.00 2.72
CA GLN A 143 6.96 1.68 3.05
C GLN A 143 7.57 0.68 2.08
N THR A 144 8.39 -0.21 2.61
CA THR A 144 8.80 -1.44 1.93
C THR A 144 7.71 -2.50 2.18
N GLY A 145 7.33 -3.22 1.13
CA GLY A 145 6.42 -4.35 1.26
C GLY A 145 7.08 -5.56 1.91
N ILE A 146 6.33 -6.67 2.02
CA ILE A 146 6.85 -7.97 2.47
C ILE A 146 7.28 -8.87 1.30
N VAL A 147 7.08 -8.40 0.07
CA VAL A 147 7.49 -9.07 -1.18
C VAL A 147 8.46 -8.17 -1.92
N VAL A 148 9.48 -8.76 -2.55
CA VAL A 148 10.46 -8.04 -3.38
C VAL A 148 9.76 -7.17 -4.45
N ASN A 149 10.39 -6.06 -4.83
CA ASN A 149 9.85 -5.12 -5.81
C ASN A 149 8.48 -4.49 -5.46
N SER A 150 8.06 -4.56 -4.19
CA SER A 150 6.85 -3.89 -3.68
C SER A 150 7.22 -2.77 -2.71
N SER A 151 6.93 -1.51 -3.07
CA SER A 151 7.16 -0.38 -2.17
C SER A 151 6.27 0.83 -2.48
N TYR A 152 6.13 1.71 -1.48
CA TYR A 152 5.36 2.93 -1.59
C TYR A 152 6.05 4.08 -0.88
N ARG A 153 6.30 5.16 -1.62
CA ARG A 153 6.87 6.41 -1.12
C ARG A 153 5.94 7.57 -1.40
N LYS A 154 5.70 8.43 -0.42
CA LYS A 154 4.87 9.61 -0.58
C LYS A 154 5.45 10.82 0.14
N ILE A 155 5.60 11.90 -0.60
CA ILE A 155 5.78 13.24 -0.05
C ILE A 155 4.46 13.99 -0.18
N SER A 156 4.08 14.72 0.87
CA SER A 156 2.90 15.58 0.84
C SER A 156 3.17 16.89 1.54
N VAL A 157 2.63 17.97 0.98
CA VAL A 157 2.63 19.31 1.58
C VAL A 157 1.18 19.76 1.62
N ARG A 158 0.76 20.28 2.77
CA ARG A 158 -0.53 20.94 2.92
C ARG A 158 -0.32 22.28 3.59
N ASN A 159 -0.98 23.32 3.10
CA ASN A 159 -1.13 24.57 3.82
C ASN A 159 -2.62 24.94 3.90
N ASN A 160 -3.09 25.29 5.09
CA ASN A 160 -4.41 25.85 5.34
C ASN A 160 -4.22 27.26 5.88
N MET A 161 -4.85 28.25 5.26
CA MET A 161 -4.68 29.65 5.64
C MET A 161 -6.03 30.37 5.70
N ASP A 162 -6.23 31.13 6.78
CA ASP A 162 -7.27 32.16 6.89
C ASP A 162 -6.57 33.52 6.93
N ILE A 163 -7.02 34.45 6.10
CA ILE A 163 -6.44 35.79 5.96
C ILE A 163 -7.56 36.81 6.08
N LYS A 164 -7.47 37.72 7.06
CA LYS A 164 -8.27 38.94 7.12
C LYS A 164 -7.60 39.99 6.23
N LEU A 165 -8.07 40.12 4.98
CA LEU A 165 -7.53 41.07 4.00
C LEU A 165 -7.90 42.52 4.37
N SER A 166 -9.10 42.73 4.90
CA SER A 166 -9.58 43.99 5.50
C SER A 166 -10.68 43.71 6.52
N ASP A 167 -11.25 44.73 7.16
CA ASP A 167 -12.38 44.53 8.10
C ASP A 167 -13.62 43.93 7.44
N ARG A 168 -13.77 44.15 6.12
CA ARG A 168 -14.89 43.67 5.32
C ARG A 168 -14.55 42.51 4.38
N LEU A 169 -13.29 42.10 4.27
CA LEU A 169 -12.88 41.06 3.32
C LEU A 169 -12.00 40.02 3.98
N ASP A 170 -12.48 38.77 3.98
CA ASP A 170 -11.80 37.60 4.49
C ASP A 170 -11.50 36.62 3.35
N MET A 171 -10.33 35.98 3.37
CA MET A 171 -9.93 34.93 2.43
C MET A 171 -9.59 33.65 3.19
N LYS A 172 -10.12 32.52 2.72
CA LYS A 172 -9.61 31.19 3.07
C LYS A 172 -8.89 30.60 1.87
N PHE A 173 -7.69 30.09 2.10
CA PHE A 173 -6.87 29.48 1.09
C PHE A 173 -6.28 28.18 1.62
N ASP A 174 -6.62 27.06 0.98
CA ASP A 174 -6.07 25.76 1.29
C ASP A 174 -5.40 25.19 0.04
N ILE A 175 -4.22 24.61 0.22
CA ILE A 175 -3.53 23.88 -0.84
C ILE A 175 -3.01 22.56 -0.28
N GLN A 176 -3.16 21.50 -1.07
CA GLN A 176 -2.57 20.21 -0.81
C GLN A 176 -1.89 19.70 -2.07
N VAL A 177 -0.61 19.42 -1.97
CA VAL A 177 0.19 18.78 -3.02
C VAL A 177 0.74 17.47 -2.49
N SER A 178 0.73 16.42 -3.31
CA SER A 178 1.41 15.18 -2.98
C SER A 178 2.01 14.54 -4.22
N ASN A 179 3.17 13.91 -4.04
CA ASN A 179 3.81 13.07 -5.02
C ASN A 179 3.97 11.67 -4.42
N ALA A 180 3.36 10.67 -5.04
CA ALA A 180 3.39 9.29 -4.59
C ALA A 180 4.02 8.40 -5.66
N ASN A 181 5.03 7.63 -5.27
CA ASN A 181 5.65 6.60 -6.09
C ASN A 181 5.28 5.23 -5.51
N LYS A 182 4.76 4.34 -6.34
CA LYS A 182 4.50 2.95 -6.00
C LYS A 182 5.30 2.06 -6.95
N ASN A 183 6.07 1.15 -6.38
CA ASN A 183 6.66 0.03 -7.09
C ASN A 183 5.86 -1.24 -6.78
N SER A 184 5.67 -2.09 -7.79
CA SER A 184 5.10 -3.43 -7.62
C SER A 184 5.70 -4.37 -8.67
N SER A 185 5.76 -5.66 -8.36
CA SER A 185 6.06 -6.66 -9.39
C SER A 185 4.91 -6.74 -10.40
N PRO A 186 5.18 -6.85 -11.72
CA PRO A 186 4.15 -7.13 -12.72
C PRO A 186 3.52 -8.52 -12.54
N TYR A 187 4.13 -9.39 -11.72
CA TYR A 187 3.70 -10.77 -11.47
C TYR A 187 3.26 -11.02 -10.03
N GLU A 188 3.02 -9.98 -9.23
CA GLU A 188 2.65 -10.09 -7.81
C GLU A 188 1.45 -11.05 -7.60
N GLY A 189 0.40 -10.93 -8.42
CA GLY A 189 -0.75 -11.84 -8.35
C GLY A 189 -0.43 -13.30 -8.66
N HIS A 190 0.46 -13.56 -9.63
CA HIS A 190 0.92 -14.91 -9.95
C HIS A 190 1.75 -15.50 -8.81
N ALA A 191 2.61 -14.68 -8.20
CA ALA A 191 3.43 -15.12 -7.08
C ALA A 191 2.59 -15.55 -5.89
N PHE A 192 1.57 -14.77 -5.50
CA PHE A 192 0.67 -15.17 -4.41
C PHE A 192 -0.14 -16.43 -4.73
N ASN A 193 -0.54 -16.64 -5.98
CA ASN A 193 -1.21 -17.87 -6.40
C ASN A 193 -0.28 -19.07 -6.30
N TYR A 194 0.93 -18.98 -6.86
CA TYR A 194 1.91 -20.07 -6.86
C TYR A 194 2.51 -20.35 -5.49
N MET A 195 2.63 -19.33 -4.62
CA MET A 195 2.96 -19.51 -3.20
C MET A 195 2.05 -20.52 -2.51
N ASN A 196 0.78 -20.59 -2.95
CA ASN A 196 -0.24 -21.38 -2.29
C ASN A 196 -0.59 -22.69 -3.01
N THR A 197 -0.17 -22.85 -4.27
CA THR A 197 -0.57 -23.97 -5.13
C THR A 197 0.61 -24.83 -5.58
N ARG A 198 1.85 -24.34 -5.46
CA ARG A 198 3.02 -25.16 -5.73
C ARG A 198 3.29 -26.13 -4.60
N THR A 199 3.69 -27.33 -5.01
CA THR A 199 4.00 -28.42 -4.11
C THR A 199 5.40 -28.19 -3.51
N PRO A 200 5.63 -28.68 -2.28
CA PRO A 200 6.92 -28.52 -1.60
C PRO A 200 8.03 -29.37 -2.23
N ASN A 201 7.71 -30.46 -2.94
CA ASN A 201 8.66 -31.34 -3.61
C ASN A 201 9.20 -30.81 -4.96
N ILE A 202 9.11 -29.50 -5.20
CA ILE A 202 9.65 -28.84 -6.41
C ILE A 202 10.80 -27.93 -6.01
N VAL A 203 11.96 -28.08 -6.67
CA VAL A 203 13.11 -27.20 -6.47
C VAL A 203 12.75 -25.76 -6.86
N ASN A 204 13.08 -24.78 -6.02
CA ASN A 204 13.01 -23.36 -6.42
C ASN A 204 14.23 -22.96 -7.27
N GLN A 205 15.43 -23.13 -6.72
CA GLN A 205 16.70 -22.78 -7.33
C GLN A 205 17.68 -23.91 -7.08
N PHE A 206 18.29 -24.42 -8.15
CA PHE A 206 19.28 -25.49 -8.09
C PHE A 206 20.57 -25.00 -7.42
N THR A 207 21.41 -25.91 -6.92
CA THR A 207 22.74 -25.59 -6.38
C THR A 207 23.65 -24.87 -7.38
N THR A 208 23.39 -25.02 -8.68
CA THR A 208 24.05 -24.28 -9.77
C THR A 208 23.71 -22.78 -9.80
N GLY A 209 22.69 -22.34 -9.05
CA GLY A 209 22.15 -20.98 -9.06
C GLY A 209 21.07 -20.74 -10.11
N LEU A 210 20.78 -21.73 -10.98
CA LEU A 210 19.69 -21.63 -11.94
C LEU A 210 18.35 -21.86 -11.26
N TYR A 211 17.34 -21.06 -11.59
CA TYR A 211 15.98 -21.31 -11.12
C TYR A 211 15.38 -22.50 -11.87
N ASN A 212 14.57 -23.28 -11.17
CA ASN A 212 13.74 -24.28 -11.82
C ASN A 212 12.78 -23.57 -12.79
N GLY A 213 12.87 -23.95 -14.07
CA GLY A 213 12.58 -23.07 -15.20
C GLY A 213 11.14 -22.54 -15.31
N ALA A 214 11.00 -21.49 -16.12
CA ALA A 214 9.71 -21.01 -16.61
C ALA A 214 9.30 -21.89 -17.79
N ASN A 215 8.40 -22.86 -17.55
CA ASN A 215 7.73 -23.80 -18.49
C ASN A 215 7.72 -25.27 -18.01
N GLY A 216 8.01 -25.55 -16.73
CA GLY A 216 7.70 -26.87 -16.15
C GLY A 216 6.20 -27.15 -16.11
N LEU A 217 5.80 -28.39 -15.77
CA LEU A 217 4.39 -28.84 -15.69
C LEU A 217 3.48 -27.92 -14.83
N MET A 218 4.06 -27.07 -13.98
CA MET A 218 3.37 -26.11 -13.10
C MET A 218 3.67 -24.62 -13.41
N GLY A 219 4.09 -24.31 -14.64
CA GLY A 219 4.31 -22.92 -15.11
C GLY A 219 5.55 -22.24 -14.53
N ASN A 220 5.55 -20.89 -14.54
CA ASN A 220 6.72 -20.07 -14.22
C ASN A 220 7.05 -20.00 -12.73
N ASN A 221 8.33 -20.09 -12.39
CA ASN A 221 8.79 -19.97 -11.00
C ASN A 221 8.43 -18.60 -10.40
N PRO A 222 7.64 -18.55 -9.30
CA PRO A 222 7.17 -17.29 -8.73
C PRO A 222 8.28 -16.43 -8.15
N VAL A 223 9.33 -17.04 -7.59
CA VAL A 223 10.48 -16.33 -7.02
C VAL A 223 11.27 -15.65 -8.14
N LEU A 224 11.52 -16.39 -9.23
CA LEU A 224 12.15 -15.87 -10.44
C LEU A 224 11.33 -14.71 -11.04
N LEU A 225 10.01 -14.88 -11.18
CA LEU A 225 9.13 -13.83 -11.71
C LEU A 225 9.14 -12.56 -10.86
N LEU A 226 9.18 -12.69 -9.53
CA LEU A 226 9.20 -11.55 -8.64
C LEU A 226 10.53 -10.80 -8.69
N ARG A 227 11.66 -11.52 -8.75
CA ARG A 227 13.01 -10.94 -8.72
C ARG A 227 13.44 -10.40 -10.08
N GLU A 228 13.28 -11.20 -11.13
CA GLU A 228 13.82 -10.94 -12.46
C GLU A 228 12.76 -10.53 -13.49
N GLY A 229 11.47 -10.72 -13.19
CA GLY A 229 10.36 -10.41 -14.12
C GLY A 229 10.11 -8.92 -14.38
N GLY A 230 10.83 -8.05 -13.67
CA GLY A 230 10.78 -6.60 -13.84
C GLY A 230 9.93 -5.90 -12.79
N ILE A 231 9.56 -4.65 -13.07
CA ILE A 231 8.97 -3.73 -12.09
C ILE A 231 7.96 -2.77 -12.75
N VAL A 232 6.82 -2.57 -12.10
CA VAL A 232 5.85 -1.53 -12.44
C VAL A 232 6.07 -0.33 -11.54
N LYS A 233 6.35 0.83 -12.12
CA LYS A 233 6.54 2.11 -11.42
C LYS A 233 5.37 3.04 -11.70
N ASN A 234 4.57 3.31 -10.69
CA ASN A 234 3.46 4.25 -10.74
C ASN A 234 3.80 5.52 -9.98
N ASN A 235 3.87 6.65 -10.68
CA ASN A 235 4.01 7.98 -10.10
C ASN A 235 2.68 8.74 -10.20
N VAL A 236 2.21 9.29 -9.08
CA VAL A 236 0.98 10.07 -9.03
C VAL A 236 1.24 11.39 -8.32
N ILE A 237 1.10 12.49 -9.07
CA ILE A 237 1.11 13.84 -8.53
C ILE A 237 -0.33 14.31 -8.40
N ARG A 238 -0.69 14.83 -7.23
CA ARG A 238 -2.01 15.43 -6.97
C ARG A 238 -1.81 16.82 -6.39
N ALA A 239 -2.51 17.79 -6.93
CA ALA A 239 -2.66 19.11 -6.34
C ALA A 239 -4.15 19.46 -6.24
N THR A 240 -4.59 19.87 -5.06
CA THR A 240 -5.93 20.40 -4.84
C THR A 240 -5.76 21.74 -4.15
N MET A 241 -6.41 22.76 -4.68
CA MET A 241 -6.44 24.08 -4.08
C MET A 241 -7.90 24.44 -3.83
N ALA A 242 -8.19 25.07 -2.70
CA ALA A 242 -9.49 25.61 -2.37
C ALA A 242 -9.31 27.07 -1.94
N MET A 243 -10.06 27.97 -2.55
CA MET A 243 -10.06 29.38 -2.22
C MET A 243 -11.49 29.83 -1.96
N ALA A 244 -11.70 30.61 -0.91
CA ALA A 244 -12.95 31.26 -0.60
C ALA A 244 -12.70 32.73 -0.26
N LEU A 245 -13.38 33.64 -0.93
CA LEU A 245 -13.41 35.07 -0.58
C LEU A 245 -14.78 35.38 0.03
N THR A 246 -14.80 36.02 1.19
CA THR A 246 -16.03 36.42 1.88
C THR A 246 -16.01 37.92 2.11
N TYR A 247 -16.98 38.63 1.53
CA TYR A 247 -17.15 40.06 1.68
C TYR A 247 -18.34 40.36 2.59
N LYS A 248 -18.13 41.17 3.62
CA LYS A 248 -19.15 41.68 4.55
C LYS A 248 -19.74 42.94 3.96
N ILE A 249 -21.00 42.85 3.51
CA ILE A 249 -21.69 43.98 2.89
C ILE A 249 -22.15 44.95 4.00
N LEU A 250 -22.82 44.39 5.00
CA LEU A 250 -23.37 45.06 6.17
C LEU A 250 -23.60 44.02 7.28
N ASP A 251 -23.90 44.45 8.49
CA ASP A 251 -24.00 43.56 9.65
C ASP A 251 -25.02 42.44 9.40
N GLY A 252 -24.57 41.19 9.54
CA GLY A 252 -25.37 39.99 9.27
C GLY A 252 -25.43 39.54 7.81
N TRP A 253 -24.88 40.30 6.85
CA TRP A 253 -24.94 40.00 5.43
C TRP A 253 -23.55 39.82 4.80
N ASN A 254 -23.29 38.60 4.34
CA ASN A 254 -22.03 38.21 3.71
C ASN A 254 -22.28 37.61 2.32
N VAL A 255 -21.38 37.89 1.38
CA VAL A 255 -21.31 37.20 0.09
C VAL A 255 -20.00 36.42 0.03
N SER A 256 -20.07 35.14 -0.31
CA SER A 256 -18.89 34.28 -0.43
C SER A 256 -18.79 33.70 -1.85
N VAL A 257 -17.59 33.80 -2.43
CA VAL A 257 -17.23 33.16 -3.69
C VAL A 257 -16.18 32.10 -3.41
N GLN A 258 -16.37 30.88 -3.93
CA GLN A 258 -15.47 29.76 -3.68
C GLN A 258 -15.06 29.07 -4.98
N ALA A 259 -13.80 28.64 -5.06
CA ALA A 259 -13.25 27.87 -6.17
C ALA A 259 -12.37 26.73 -5.66
N THR A 260 -12.42 25.56 -6.28
CA THR A 260 -11.63 24.39 -5.85
C THR A 260 -11.01 23.63 -7.02
N PRO A 261 -10.00 24.19 -7.71
CA PRO A 261 -9.35 23.50 -8.81
C PRO A 261 -8.57 22.27 -8.31
N ARG A 262 -8.59 21.22 -9.14
CA ARG A 262 -7.92 19.95 -8.85
C ARG A 262 -7.12 19.49 -10.07
N TYR A 263 -5.87 19.11 -9.82
CA TYR A 263 -4.94 18.59 -10.80
C TYR A 263 -4.40 17.23 -10.38
N ILE A 264 -4.36 16.29 -11.33
CA ILE A 264 -3.83 14.94 -11.11
C ILE A 264 -3.03 14.53 -12.35
N THR A 265 -1.77 14.15 -12.16
CA THR A 265 -0.97 13.46 -13.16
C THR A 265 -0.71 12.03 -12.70
N LYS A 266 -0.77 11.09 -13.63
CA LYS A 266 -0.40 9.69 -13.41
C LYS A 266 0.58 9.28 -14.49
N ASN A 267 1.78 8.87 -14.10
CA ASN A 267 2.77 8.30 -14.98
C ASN A 267 2.96 6.84 -14.59
N ASN A 268 2.74 5.92 -15.52
CA ASN A 268 2.90 4.50 -15.30
C ASN A 268 3.97 3.97 -16.25
N HIS A 269 4.99 3.34 -15.70
CA HIS A 269 6.04 2.67 -16.47
C HIS A 269 6.04 1.19 -16.10
N ASN A 270 5.89 0.34 -17.12
CA ASN A 270 5.86 -1.10 -16.95
C ASN A 270 7.12 -1.70 -17.58
N TYR A 271 8.09 -2.05 -16.75
CA TYR A 271 9.30 -2.72 -17.20
C TYR A 271 9.09 -4.22 -17.00
N LYS A 272 8.97 -4.97 -18.09
CA LYS A 272 8.85 -6.42 -18.08
C LYS A 272 10.06 -7.03 -18.74
N ASN A 273 10.67 -7.99 -18.06
CA ASN A 273 11.68 -8.85 -18.65
C ASN A 273 11.02 -10.16 -19.09
N SER A 274 11.49 -10.71 -20.20
CA SER A 274 11.22 -12.10 -20.51
C SER A 274 12.06 -12.95 -19.57
N VAL A 275 11.40 -13.78 -18.76
CA VAL A 275 12.04 -14.74 -17.86
C VAL A 275 11.63 -16.11 -18.34
N THR A 276 12.57 -16.80 -18.98
CA THR A 276 12.47 -18.18 -19.47
C THR A 276 13.45 -19.05 -18.70
#